data_AF-A0A6G3XDK7-F1
#
_entry.id   AF-A0A6G3XDK7-F1
#
_cell.length_a   1.000
_cell.length_b   1.000
_cell.length_c   1.000
_cell.angle_alpha   90.00
_cell.angle_beta   90.00
_cell.angle_gamma   90.00
#
_symmetry.space_group_name_H-M   'P 1'
#
loop_
_entity.id
_entity.type
_entity.pdbx_description
1 polymer ?
#
loop_
_entity_poly.entity_id
_entity_poly.type
_entity_poly.pdbx_seq_one_letter_code
_entity_poly.pdbx_strand_id
1 'polypeptide(L)'
;GEELGLPDVTDLPDEARQDPSFFRAEGQDGFRDGCRVPIPWTREGSSYGFGDGGSWLPQPAGWGELSVEAQTGVEGSTLELYR
;
A
#
# COMPACT_ATOMS: atom_id res chain seq x y z
N GLY A 1 -0.59 2.92 -7.59
CA GLY A 1 0.26 1.87 -7.01
C GLY A 1 0.66 0.80 -8.02
N GLU A 2 -0.14 0.52 -9.05
CA GLU A 2 0.23 -0.44 -10.10
C GLU A 2 1.49 0.01 -10.85
N GLU A 3 1.61 1.31 -11.12
CA GLU A 3 2.80 1.95 -11.69
C GLU A 3 4.05 1.83 -10.82
N LEU A 4 3.89 1.47 -9.55
CA LEU A 4 4.98 1.15 -8.62
C LEU A 4 5.18 -0.35 -8.45
N GLY A 5 4.36 -1.19 -9.10
CA GLY A 5 4.39 -2.64 -8.92
C GLY A 5 4.01 -3.08 -7.52
N LEU A 6 3.15 -2.33 -6.82
CA LEU A 6 2.72 -2.70 -5.48
C LEU A 6 1.85 -3.98 -5.52
N PRO A 7 2.17 -5.00 -4.71
CA PRO A 7 1.35 -6.19 -4.60
C PRO A 7 0.06 -5.90 -3.81
N ASP A 8 -0.99 -6.68 -4.07
CA ASP A 8 -2.19 -6.67 -3.23
C ASP A 8 -1.86 -7.12 -1.81
N VAL A 9 -2.33 -6.36 -0.81
CA VAL A 9 -2.18 -6.72 0.60
C VAL A 9 -3.28 -7.68 1.02
N THR A 10 -2.93 -8.94 1.21
CA THR A 10 -3.90 -10.01 1.50
C THR A 10 -4.03 -10.33 2.98
N ASP A 11 -3.04 -9.95 3.78
CA ASP A 11 -2.87 -10.28 5.19
C ASP A 11 -3.16 -9.10 6.14
N LEU A 12 -3.94 -8.12 5.68
CA LEU A 12 -4.37 -7.00 6.52
C LEU A 12 -5.14 -7.53 7.74
N PRO A 13 -4.75 -7.13 8.98
CA PRO A 13 -5.37 -7.63 10.20
C PRO A 13 -6.83 -7.18 10.31
N ASP A 14 -7.67 -8.04 10.87
CA ASP A 14 -9.12 -7.85 10.94
C ASP A 14 -9.50 -6.55 11.67
N GLU A 15 -8.77 -6.18 12.72
CA GLU A 15 -8.97 -4.94 13.48
C GLU A 15 -8.65 -3.66 12.70
N ALA A 16 -7.84 -3.75 11.64
CA ALA A 16 -7.52 -2.62 10.78
C ALA A 16 -8.50 -2.47 9.61
N ARG A 17 -9.30 -3.50 9.29
CA ARG A 17 -10.27 -3.48 8.20
C ARG A 17 -11.25 -2.32 8.39
N GLN A 18 -11.50 -1.59 7.32
CA GLN A 18 -12.44 -0.47 7.29
C GLN A 18 -13.61 -0.72 6.34
N ASP A 19 -13.49 -1.71 5.46
CA ASP A 19 -14.49 -2.01 4.46
C ASP A 19 -15.80 -2.50 5.10
N PRO A 20 -16.94 -1.80 4.91
CA PRO A 20 -18.24 -2.28 5.37
C PRO A 20 -18.61 -3.66 4.83
N SER A 21 -18.13 -4.05 3.64
CA SER A 21 -18.36 -5.38 3.08
C SER A 21 -17.66 -6.47 3.89
N PHE A 22 -16.49 -6.20 4.47
CA PHE A 22 -15.81 -7.13 5.36
C PHE A 22 -16.66 -7.47 6.59
N PHE A 23 -17.34 -6.48 7.17
CA PHE A 23 -18.20 -6.67 8.34
C PHE A 23 -19.58 -7.28 8.02
N ARG A 24 -20.01 -7.24 6.76
CA ARG A 24 -21.33 -7.74 6.32
C ARG A 24 -21.28 -9.14 5.73
N ALA A 25 -20.17 -9.50 5.08
CA ALA A 25 -20.00 -10.79 4.43
C ALA A 25 -19.25 -11.76 5.36
N GLU A 26 -19.57 -13.06 5.30
CA GLU A 26 -18.78 -14.14 5.91
C GLU A 26 -17.44 -14.33 5.15
N GLY A 27 -16.62 -13.28 5.08
CA GLY A 27 -15.22 -13.32 4.67
C GLY A 27 -14.92 -13.14 3.17
N GLN A 28 -15.82 -13.42 2.23
CA GLN A 28 -15.39 -13.52 0.81
C GLN A 28 -15.42 -12.23 -0.04
N ASP A 29 -16.20 -11.22 0.34
CA ASP A 29 -16.27 -9.92 -0.37
C ASP A 29 -15.51 -8.78 0.35
N GLY A 30 -14.78 -9.09 1.43
CA GLY A 30 -14.22 -8.12 2.38
C GLY A 30 -12.77 -7.68 2.14
N PHE A 31 -12.10 -8.19 1.10
CA PHE A 31 -10.65 -8.00 0.94
C PHE A 31 -10.23 -6.72 0.20
N ARG A 32 -11.17 -5.82 -0.13
CA ARG A 32 -10.88 -4.61 -0.91
C ARG A 32 -9.98 -3.60 -0.20
N ASP A 33 -9.88 -3.67 1.12
CA ASP A 33 -8.93 -2.81 1.85
C ASP A 33 -7.48 -3.10 1.45
N GLY A 34 -7.17 -4.30 0.96
CA GLY A 34 -5.84 -4.68 0.51
C GLY A 34 -5.28 -3.79 -0.60
N CYS A 35 -6.13 -3.40 -1.56
CA CYS A 35 -5.74 -2.49 -2.64
C CYS A 35 -5.94 -1.01 -2.29
N ARG A 36 -6.37 -0.70 -1.06
CA ARG A 36 -6.56 0.66 -0.54
C ARG A 36 -5.47 1.09 0.44
N VAL A 37 -4.51 0.21 0.71
CA VAL A 37 -3.36 0.54 1.56
C VAL A 37 -2.66 1.78 0.97
N PRO A 38 -2.39 2.81 1.80
CA PRO A 38 -1.81 4.07 1.34
C PRO A 38 -0.49 3.91 0.57
N ILE A 39 -0.31 4.80 -0.41
CA ILE A 39 0.85 4.77 -1.30
C ILE A 39 2.12 5.18 -0.53
N PRO A 40 3.22 4.41 -0.65
CA PRO A 40 4.52 4.79 -0.15
C PRO A 40 5.16 5.84 -1.07
N TRP A 41 5.36 7.05 -0.56
CA TRP A 41 6.04 8.12 -1.27
C TRP A 41 7.55 8.14 -0.99
N THR A 42 7.95 7.82 0.24
CA THR A 42 9.35 7.80 0.71
C THR A 42 9.76 6.42 1.22
N ARG A 43 11.07 6.17 1.31
CA ARG A 43 11.59 4.89 1.86
C ARG A 43 11.33 4.71 3.35
N GLU A 44 11.24 5.82 4.09
CA GLU A 44 11.15 5.83 5.54
C GLU A 44 9.94 6.62 6.04
N GLY A 45 9.73 6.58 7.35
CA GLY A 45 8.61 7.22 8.05
C GLY A 45 7.53 6.22 8.46
N SER A 46 6.72 6.60 9.44
CA SER A 46 5.64 5.75 10.00
C SER A 46 4.57 5.35 8.97
N SER A 47 4.51 6.07 7.85
CA SER A 47 3.59 5.87 6.75
C SER A 47 4.26 5.94 5.39
N TYR A 48 5.59 5.74 5.33
CA TYR A 48 6.36 5.87 4.08
C TYR A 48 6.04 7.18 3.33
N GLY A 49 5.91 8.29 4.07
CA GLY A 49 5.67 9.61 3.49
C GLY A 49 4.22 9.88 3.06
N PHE A 50 3.25 9.03 3.37
CA PHE A 50 1.83 9.34 3.16
C PHE A 50 1.35 10.52 4.02
N GLY A 51 1.87 10.64 5.24
CA GLY A 51 1.62 11.75 6.14
C GLY A 51 2.20 11.55 7.54
N ASP A 52 2.39 12.65 8.26
CA ASP A 52 3.09 12.65 9.56
C ASP A 52 2.33 11.92 10.68
N GLY A 53 1.02 11.76 10.52
CA GLY A 53 0.14 11.08 11.48
C GLY A 53 0.06 9.55 11.33
N GLY A 54 0.88 8.95 10.48
CA GLY A 54 0.72 7.55 10.09
C GLY A 54 -0.25 7.36 8.92
N SER A 55 -0.54 6.10 8.57
CA SER A 55 -1.52 5.74 7.55
C SER A 55 -2.77 5.12 8.17
N TRP A 56 -3.92 5.37 7.55
CA TRP A 56 -5.23 4.88 8.04
C TRP A 56 -5.40 3.36 7.87
N LEU A 57 -4.62 2.76 6.96
CA LEU A 57 -4.36 1.32 6.94
C LEU A 57 -2.85 1.07 7.15
N PRO A 58 -2.46 -0.02 7.83
CA PRO A 58 -1.06 -0.39 7.95
C PRO A 58 -0.48 -0.70 6.57
N GLN A 59 0.70 -0.14 6.31
CA GLN A 59 1.50 -0.44 5.13
C GLN A 59 2.40 -1.65 5.40
N PRO A 60 2.49 -2.62 4.49
CA PRO A 60 3.39 -3.75 4.65
C PRO A 60 4.85 -3.34 4.81
N ALA A 61 5.58 -4.13 5.59
CA ALA A 61 7.01 -3.95 5.74
C ALA A 61 7.73 -4.04 4.39
N GLY A 62 8.68 -3.14 4.16
CA GLY A 62 9.50 -3.13 2.94
C GLY A 62 8.87 -2.39 1.76
N TRP A 63 7.63 -1.91 1.88
CA TRP A 63 7.02 -1.05 0.84
C TRP A 63 7.78 0.25 0.58
N GLY A 64 8.62 0.70 1.52
CA GLY A 64 9.56 1.78 1.30
C GLY A 64 10.46 1.58 0.07
N GLU A 65 10.86 0.35 -0.25
CA GLU A 65 11.70 0.04 -1.44
C GLU A 65 10.91 0.03 -2.75
N LEU A 66 9.57 0.00 -2.67
CA LEU A 66 8.68 0.19 -3.81
C LEU A 66 8.15 1.62 -3.90
N SER A 67 8.59 2.53 -3.01
CA SER A 67 8.11 3.91 -2.97
C SER A 67 8.43 4.70 -4.24
N VAL A 68 7.72 5.82 -4.43
CA VAL A 68 8.02 6.76 -5.52
C VAL A 68 9.46 7.26 -5.44
N GLU A 69 9.95 7.61 -4.25
CA GLU A 69 11.35 7.98 -4.00
C GLU A 69 12.32 6.84 -4.32
N ALA A 70 11.92 5.59 -4.11
CA ALA A 70 12.74 4.44 -4.41
C ALA A 70 12.92 4.19 -5.91
N GLN A 71 11.89 4.48 -6.70
CA GLN A 71 11.86 4.13 -8.13
C GLN A 71 12.18 5.30 -9.07
N THR A 72 12.06 6.54 -8.61
CA THR A 72 12.28 7.73 -9.45
C THR A 72 13.71 7.79 -9.99
N GLY A 73 13.86 7.84 -11.30
CA GLY A 73 15.15 7.91 -12.00
C GLY A 73 15.96 6.61 -11.96
N VAL A 74 15.37 5.51 -11.47
CA VAL A 74 16.03 4.20 -11.42
C VAL A 74 15.72 3.43 -12.69
N GLU A 75 16.74 3.20 -13.52
CA GLU A 75 16.61 2.40 -14.74
C GLU A 75 16.08 1.00 -14.43
N GLY A 76 15.05 0.58 -15.16
CA GLY A 76 14.41 -0.71 -14.99
C GLY A 76 13.42 -0.81 -13.82
N SER A 77 13.13 0.29 -13.11
CA SER A 77 12.04 0.32 -12.13
C SER A 77 10.67 0.27 -12.81
N THR A 78 9.64 -0.19 -12.10
CA THR A 78 8.26 -0.21 -12.62
C THR A 78 7.78 1.21 -12.92
N LEU A 79 8.15 2.18 -12.07
CA LEU A 79 7.77 3.58 -12.28
C LEU A 79 8.33 4.14 -13.59
N GLU A 80 9.60 3.87 -13.89
CA GLU A 80 10.23 4.35 -15.12
C GLU A 80 9.78 3.54 -16.35
N LEU A 81 9.30 2.31 -16.18
CA LEU A 81 8.63 1.56 -17.26
C LEU A 81 7.32 2.24 -17.71
N TYR A 82 6.59 2.85 -16.77
CA TYR A 82 5.29 3.50 -17.04
C TYR A 82 5.40 4.97 -17.48
N ARG A 83 6.59 5.58 -17.45
CA ARG A 83 6.83 6.98 -17.84
C ARG A 83 7.18 7.13 -19.31
#